data_AF-A0A645CVV3-F1
#
_entry.id   AF-A0A645CVV3-F1
#
_cell.length_a   1.000
_cell.length_b   1.000
_cell.length_c   1.000
_cell.angle_alpha   90.00
_cell.angle_beta   90.00
_cell.angle_gamma   90.00
#
_symmetry.space_group_name_H-M   'P 1'
#
loop_
_entity.id
_entity.type
_entity.pdbx_description
1 polymer ?
#
loop_
_entity_poly.entity_id
_entity_poly.type
_entity_poly.pdbx_seq_one_letter_code
_entity_poly.pdbx_strand_id
1 'polypeptide(L)'
;MRETIRQQMFAIGKGMESVSGCKVDIYHYYGYPAAYNDADLVDCARKAVAAELGGDAIVELERPMGFSEDFAYFYQMTGTPSAYFMLFGGQGGGELYPLHSPKVVLREEAMPYGIRAMAGIAVEYLNR
;
A
#
# COMPACT_ATOMS: atom_id res chain seq x y z
N MET A 1 -11.64 7.89 8.75
CA MET A 1 -12.33 6.60 8.49
C MET A 1 -12.09 5.56 9.58
N ARG A 2 -10.84 5.15 9.87
CA ARG A 2 -10.53 4.14 10.91
C ARG A 2 -11.18 4.46 12.27
N GLU A 3 -11.00 5.68 12.76
CA GLU A 3 -11.60 6.09 14.03
C GLU A 3 -13.12 6.18 13.97
N THR A 4 -13.68 6.59 12.84
CA THR A 4 -15.12 6.58 12.61
C THR A 4 -15.67 5.16 12.73
N ILE A 5 -15.04 4.18 12.08
CA ILE A 5 -15.45 2.77 12.16
C ILE A 5 -15.40 2.28 13.60
N ARG A 6 -14.30 2.54 14.31
CA ARG A 6 -14.15 2.16 15.72
C ARG A 6 -15.26 2.80 16.57
N GLN A 7 -15.44 4.12 16.47
CA GLN A 7 -16.47 4.84 17.23
C GLN A 7 -17.87 4.29 16.97
N GLN A 8 -18.22 4.05 15.70
CA GLN A 8 -19.52 3.50 15.34
C GLN A 8 -19.70 2.07 15.83
N MET A 9 -18.67 1.23 15.77
CA MET A 9 -18.69 -0.13 16.32
C MET A 9 -19.02 -0.12 17.83
N PHE A 10 -18.39 0.75 18.63
CA PHE A 10 -18.71 0.89 20.05
C PHE A 10 -20.12 1.49 20.29
N ALA A 11 -20.53 2.45 19.47
CA ALA A 11 -21.86 3.04 19.57
C ALA A 11 -22.98 2.01 19.31
N ILE A 12 -22.79 1.16 18.28
CA ILE A 12 -23.70 0.06 17.97
C ILE A 12 -23.75 -0.94 19.13
N GLY A 13 -22.60 -1.35 19.68
CA GLY A 13 -22.55 -2.25 20.82
C GLY A 13 -23.35 -1.72 22.02
N LYS A 14 -23.18 -0.42 22.34
CA LYS A 14 -23.92 0.25 23.42
C LYS A 14 -25.42 0.31 23.15
N GLY A 15 -25.83 0.53 21.89
CA GLY A 15 -27.23 0.43 21.48
C GLY A 15 -27.81 -0.97 21.71
N MET A 16 -27.05 -2.02 21.37
CA MET A 16 -27.47 -3.40 21.57
C MET A 16 -27.64 -3.76 23.06
N GLU A 17 -26.75 -3.29 23.95
CA GLU A 17 -26.92 -3.47 25.40
C GLU A 17 -28.27 -2.88 25.87
N SER A 18 -28.62 -1.69 25.38
CA SER A 18 -29.83 -0.97 25.82
C SER A 18 -31.14 -1.68 25.45
N VAL A 19 -31.19 -2.36 24.30
CA VAL A 19 -32.40 -3.02 23.81
C VAL A 19 -32.52 -4.48 24.24
N SER A 20 -31.38 -5.15 24.49
CA SER A 20 -31.36 -6.60 24.80
C SER A 20 -31.29 -6.91 26.29
N GLY A 21 -30.79 -5.98 27.11
CA GLY A 21 -30.46 -6.25 28.52
C GLY A 21 -29.20 -7.10 28.71
N CYS A 22 -28.52 -7.50 27.63
CA CYS A 22 -27.23 -8.19 27.68
C CYS A 22 -26.05 -7.21 27.79
N LYS A 23 -24.87 -7.73 28.12
CA LYS A 23 -23.59 -7.00 28.04
C LYS A 23 -22.86 -7.33 26.74
N VAL A 24 -22.22 -6.32 26.15
CA VAL A 24 -21.45 -6.43 24.90
C VAL A 24 -20.02 -5.97 25.15
N ASP A 25 -19.09 -6.93 25.25
CA ASP A 25 -17.66 -6.66 25.37
C ASP A 25 -17.00 -6.62 23.98
N ILE A 26 -16.38 -5.48 23.65
CA ILE A 26 -15.70 -5.27 22.37
C ILE A 26 -14.18 -5.17 22.59
N TYR A 27 -13.46 -6.17 22.10
CA TYR A 27 -11.99 -6.19 22.07
C TYR A 27 -11.51 -5.81 20.68
N HIS A 28 -11.10 -4.54 20.52
CA HIS A 28 -10.65 -4.03 19.22
C HIS A 28 -9.16 -3.73 19.24
N TYR A 29 -8.44 -4.37 18.32
CA TYR A 29 -7.01 -4.16 18.10
C TYR A 29 -6.78 -3.35 16.83
N TYR A 30 -5.85 -2.41 16.93
CA TYR A 30 -5.40 -1.68 15.77
C TYR A 30 -4.44 -2.56 14.95
N GLY A 31 -4.86 -2.93 13.72
CA GLY A 31 -3.95 -3.44 12.69
C GLY A 31 -3.05 -2.35 12.07
N TYR A 32 -2.59 -2.58 10.85
CA TYR A 32 -1.67 -1.64 10.17
C TYR A 32 -2.34 -0.28 9.91
N PRO A 33 -1.61 0.83 10.02
CA PRO A 33 -2.09 2.13 9.55
C PRO A 33 -2.26 2.11 8.03
N ALA A 34 -2.97 3.11 7.48
CA ALA A 34 -3.01 3.27 6.03
C ALA A 34 -1.64 3.69 5.50
N ALA A 35 -1.16 3.05 4.44
CA ALA A 35 0.03 3.48 3.72
C ALA A 35 -0.28 4.77 2.95
N TYR A 36 0.35 5.87 3.35
CA TYR A 36 0.25 7.15 2.67
C TYR A 36 1.57 7.42 1.96
N ASN A 37 1.48 7.68 0.66
CA ASN A 37 2.64 8.06 -0.14
C ASN A 37 2.78 9.58 -0.12
N ASP A 38 3.96 10.05 0.28
CA ASP A 38 4.32 11.46 0.19
C ASP A 38 4.39 11.93 -1.27
N ALA A 39 3.79 13.08 -1.57
CA ALA A 39 3.66 13.58 -2.94
C ALA A 39 5.01 13.94 -3.57
N ASP A 40 5.94 14.53 -2.81
CA ASP A 40 7.25 14.95 -3.32
C ASP A 40 8.16 13.74 -3.60
N LEU A 41 7.99 12.66 -2.83
CA LEU A 41 8.63 11.37 -3.07
C LEU A 41 8.00 10.62 -4.25
N VAL A 42 6.69 10.70 -4.43
CA VAL A 42 6.02 10.15 -5.62
C VAL A 42 6.49 10.88 -6.88
N ASP A 43 6.63 12.20 -6.82
CA ASP A 43 7.17 13.00 -7.92
C ASP A 43 8.65 12.66 -8.20
N CYS A 44 9.43 12.36 -7.16
CA CYS A 44 10.78 11.79 -7.29
C CYS A 44 10.76 10.50 -8.10
N ALA A 45 9.90 9.59 -7.67
CA ALA A 45 9.81 8.28 -8.24
C ALA A 45 9.39 8.35 -9.70
N ARG A 46 8.40 9.19 -10.00
CA ARG A 46 7.92 9.40 -11.38
C ARG A 46 9.01 9.89 -12.31
N LYS A 47 9.80 10.89 -11.89
CA LYS A 47 10.92 11.41 -12.70
C LYS A 47 11.97 10.34 -12.96
N ALA A 48 12.42 9.66 -11.90
CA ALA A 48 13.44 8.63 -12.00
C ALA A 48 12.99 7.44 -12.87
N VAL A 49 11.77 6.93 -12.65
CA VAL A 49 11.22 5.81 -13.42
C VAL A 49 11.02 6.20 -14.88
N ALA A 50 10.53 7.41 -15.17
CA ALA A 50 10.39 7.88 -16.54
C ALA A 50 11.75 7.97 -17.28
N ALA A 51 12.82 8.39 -16.58
CA ALA A 51 14.16 8.44 -17.14
C ALA A 51 14.75 7.04 -17.38
N GLU A 52 14.54 6.10 -16.47
CA GLU A 52 15.07 4.73 -16.59
C GLU A 52 14.28 3.87 -17.57
N LEU A 53 12.96 3.90 -17.47
CA LEU A 53 12.08 2.91 -18.11
C LEU A 53 11.15 3.52 -19.18
N GLY A 54 11.13 4.85 -19.30
CA GLY A 54 10.20 5.58 -20.16
C GLY A 54 8.91 5.95 -19.42
N GLY A 55 8.25 7.02 -19.86
CA GLY A 55 7.01 7.51 -19.25
C GLY A 55 5.85 6.50 -19.28
N ASP A 56 5.79 5.67 -20.32
CA ASP A 56 4.75 4.65 -20.51
C ASP A 56 4.88 3.48 -19.51
N ALA A 57 5.99 3.38 -18.78
CA ALA A 57 6.18 2.36 -17.75
C ALA A 57 5.46 2.69 -16.43
N ILE A 58 4.91 3.90 -16.29
CA ILE A 58 4.24 4.38 -15.08
C ILE A 58 2.73 4.20 -15.23
N VAL A 59 2.13 3.50 -14.28
CA VAL A 59 0.68 3.32 -14.20
C VAL A 59 0.16 4.07 -12.99
N GLU A 60 -0.56 5.16 -13.24
CA GLU A 60 -1.29 5.88 -12.20
C GLU A 60 -2.56 5.13 -11.82
N LEU A 61 -2.75 4.92 -10.52
CA LEU A 61 -3.93 4.21 -10.01
C LEU A 61 -5.03 5.22 -9.75
N GLU A 62 -6.19 5.06 -10.39
CA GLU A 62 -7.37 5.91 -10.13
C GLU A 62 -7.87 5.78 -8.68
N ARG A 63 -7.60 4.63 -8.04
CA ARG A 63 -8.02 4.33 -6.67
C ARG A 63 -6.91 3.58 -5.94
N PRO A 64 -6.78 3.77 -4.60
CA PRO A 64 -5.88 2.97 -3.79
C PRO A 64 -6.19 1.48 -3.89
N MET A 65 -5.17 0.64 -3.77
CA MET A 65 -5.36 -0.80 -3.68
C MET A 65 -5.95 -1.18 -2.32
N GLY A 66 -6.81 -2.19 -2.29
CA GLY A 66 -7.56 -2.61 -1.09
C GLY A 66 -6.80 -3.51 -0.11
N PHE A 67 -5.49 -3.72 -0.29
CA PHE A 67 -4.68 -4.56 0.60
C PHE A 67 -4.03 -3.72 1.71
N SER A 68 -3.51 -4.39 2.74
CA SER A 68 -2.77 -3.76 3.84
C SER A 68 -1.28 -4.05 3.72
N GLU A 69 -0.44 -3.08 4.09
CA GLU A 69 1.02 -3.16 4.00
C GLU A 69 1.63 -2.60 5.28
N ASP A 70 2.56 -3.32 5.90
CA ASP A 70 3.15 -2.93 7.19
C ASP A 70 4.22 -1.84 7.03
N PHE A 71 4.70 -1.60 5.80
CA PHE A 71 5.56 -0.46 5.44
C PHE A 71 4.98 0.88 5.92
N ALA A 72 3.65 0.98 6.05
CA ALA A 72 2.98 2.15 6.59
C ALA A 72 3.44 2.51 8.03
N TYR A 73 3.98 1.56 8.79
CA TYR A 73 4.55 1.81 10.12
C TYR A 73 5.82 2.66 10.07
N PHE A 74 6.63 2.63 9.01
CA PHE A 74 7.84 3.45 8.95
C PHE A 74 7.51 4.93 9.13
N TYR A 75 6.51 5.42 8.39
CA TYR A 75 6.00 6.78 8.57
C TYR A 75 5.37 6.96 9.96
N GLN A 76 4.48 6.06 10.38
CA GLN A 76 3.78 6.20 11.66
C GLN A 76 4.74 6.30 12.86
N MET A 77 5.83 5.53 12.84
CA MET A 77 6.77 5.45 13.95
C MET A 77 7.83 6.55 13.93
N THR A 78 8.22 7.04 12.75
CA THR A 78 9.37 7.94 12.63
C THR A 78 9.00 9.36 12.18
N GLY A 79 7.81 9.55 11.61
CA GLY A 79 7.44 10.78 10.91
C GLY A 79 8.21 11.02 9.61
N THR A 80 9.06 10.09 9.19
CA THR A 80 9.83 10.20 7.94
C THR A 80 8.89 9.99 6.75
N PRO A 81 8.81 10.94 5.80
CA PRO A 81 8.05 10.76 4.57
C PRO A 81 8.47 9.48 3.85
N SER A 82 7.50 8.75 3.30
CA SER A 82 7.76 7.53 2.57
C SER A 82 6.85 7.38 1.37
N ALA A 83 7.27 6.58 0.39
CA ALA A 83 6.47 6.22 -0.76
C ALA A 83 6.69 4.74 -1.08
N TYR A 84 5.59 4.04 -1.33
CA TYR A 84 5.54 2.64 -1.70
C TYR A 84 4.88 2.52 -3.07
N PHE A 85 5.44 1.71 -3.95
CA PHE A 85 4.93 1.49 -5.30
C PHE A 85 4.97 0.01 -5.66
N MET A 86 4.10 -0.38 -6.59
CA MET A 86 4.02 -1.75 -7.06
C MET A 86 4.82 -1.92 -8.33
N LEU A 87 5.69 -2.93 -8.36
CA LEU A 87 6.26 -3.43 -9.60
C LEU A 87 5.30 -4.47 -10.18
N PHE A 88 4.93 -4.30 -11.46
CA PHE A 88 4.20 -5.35 -12.16
C PHE A 88 5.13 -6.54 -12.43
N GLY A 89 4.98 -7.59 -11.63
CA GLY A 89 5.79 -8.81 -11.73
C GLY A 89 5.48 -9.70 -12.94
N GLY A 90 4.58 -9.29 -13.84
CA GLY A 90 4.17 -10.08 -15.00
C GLY A 90 3.22 -11.24 -14.67
N GLN A 91 2.97 -12.07 -15.68
CA GLN A 91 2.04 -13.19 -15.64
C GLN A 91 2.66 -14.42 -16.31
N GLY A 92 3.13 -15.37 -15.50
CA GLY A 92 3.51 -16.71 -15.97
C GLY A 92 2.29 -17.61 -16.15
N GLY A 93 2.37 -18.60 -17.04
CA GLY A 93 1.36 -19.67 -17.10
C GLY A 93 -0.01 -19.32 -17.73
N GLY A 94 -0.14 -18.18 -18.40
CA GLY A 94 -1.28 -17.87 -19.27
C GLY A 94 -2.48 -17.16 -18.61
N GLU A 95 -2.63 -17.20 -17.28
CA GLU A 95 -3.69 -16.49 -16.54
C GLU A 95 -3.10 -15.60 -15.42
N LEU A 96 -3.68 -14.40 -15.22
CA LEU A 96 -3.23 -13.47 -14.17
C LEU A 96 -3.89 -13.86 -12.86
N TYR A 97 -3.08 -14.26 -11.90
CA TYR A 97 -3.55 -14.61 -10.56
C TYR A 97 -3.19 -13.52 -9.55
N PRO A 98 -4.06 -13.25 -8.57
CA PRO A 98 -3.77 -12.28 -7.52
C PRO A 98 -2.66 -12.79 -6.60
N LEU A 99 -2.03 -11.85 -5.87
CA LEU A 99 -1.17 -12.17 -4.74
C LEU A 99 -1.92 -13.10 -3.75
N HIS A 100 -1.19 -14.01 -3.10
CA HIS A 100 -1.69 -15.11 -2.26
C HIS A 100 -2.37 -16.29 -2.98
N SER A 101 -2.56 -16.25 -4.30
CA SER A 101 -2.98 -17.45 -5.03
C SER A 101 -1.83 -18.47 -5.11
N PRO A 102 -2.06 -19.78 -4.91
CA PRO A 102 -1.04 -20.80 -5.14
C PRO A 102 -0.66 -20.94 -6.62
N LYS A 103 -1.40 -20.29 -7.51
CA LYS A 103 -1.15 -20.27 -8.95
C LYS A 103 -0.41 -19.01 -9.42
N VAL A 104 -0.10 -18.07 -8.52
CA VAL A 104 0.64 -16.87 -8.90
C VAL A 104 2.03 -17.25 -9.39
N VAL A 105 2.36 -16.83 -10.61
CA VAL A 105 3.69 -17.03 -11.20
C VAL A 105 4.16 -15.68 -11.73
N LEU A 106 5.23 -15.17 -11.13
CA LEU A 106 5.89 -13.94 -11.55
C LEU A 106 6.92 -14.24 -12.65
N ARG A 107 7.19 -13.25 -13.48
CA ARG A 107 8.20 -13.27 -14.53
C ARG A 107 9.48 -12.65 -14.01
N GLU A 108 10.59 -13.40 -14.05
CA GLU A 108 11.89 -12.91 -13.57
C GLU A 108 12.40 -11.74 -14.41
N GLU A 109 11.92 -11.62 -15.65
CA GLU A 109 12.14 -10.46 -16.52
C GLU A 109 11.64 -9.15 -15.90
N ALA A 110 10.78 -9.19 -14.87
CA ALA A 110 10.37 -8.02 -14.11
C ALA A 110 11.49 -7.46 -13.21
N MET A 111 12.40 -8.31 -12.72
CA MET A 111 13.40 -7.94 -11.71
C MET A 111 14.33 -6.81 -12.17
N PRO A 112 14.89 -6.82 -13.41
CA PRO A 112 15.74 -5.73 -13.87
C PRO A 112 15.03 -4.37 -13.87
N TYR A 113 13.72 -4.32 -14.17
CA TYR A 113 12.96 -3.07 -14.12
C TYR A 113 12.82 -2.55 -12.69
N GLY A 114 12.54 -3.44 -11.73
CA GLY A 114 12.50 -3.09 -10.31
C GLY A 114 13.84 -2.55 -9.79
N ILE A 115 14.95 -3.20 -10.16
CA ILE A 115 16.30 -2.77 -9.79
C ILE A 115 16.59 -1.38 -10.36
N ARG A 116 16.34 -1.16 -11.66
CA ARG A 116 16.58 0.12 -12.32
C ARG A 116 15.71 1.23 -11.71
N ALA A 117 14.43 0.95 -11.46
CA ALA A 117 13.55 1.90 -10.79
C ALA A 117 14.09 2.28 -9.40
N MET A 118 14.35 1.31 -8.51
CA MET A 118 14.84 1.59 -7.16
C MET A 118 16.19 2.32 -7.14
N ALA A 119 17.14 1.90 -7.98
CA ALA A 119 18.44 2.55 -8.10
C ALA A 119 18.33 3.97 -8.64
N GLY A 120 17.55 4.16 -9.71
CA GLY A 120 17.29 5.47 -10.30
C GLY A 120 16.61 6.42 -9.31
N ILE A 121 15.64 5.91 -8.53
CA ILE A 121 14.97 6.69 -7.48
C ILE A 121 15.96 7.16 -6.42
N ALA A 122 16.85 6.27 -5.97
CA ALA A 122 17.87 6.63 -4.98
C ALA A 122 18.83 7.71 -5.52
N VAL A 123 19.27 7.58 -6.77
CA VAL A 123 20.16 8.57 -7.41
C VAL A 123 19.45 9.91 -7.61
N GLU A 124 18.23 9.92 -8.15
CA GLU A 124 17.42 11.12 -8.31
C GLU A 124 17.21 11.81 -6.96
N TYR A 125 16.86 11.06 -5.91
CA TYR A 125 16.64 11.63 -4.57
C TYR A 125 17.90 12.27 -3.98
N LEU A 126 19.07 11.63 -4.14
CA LEU A 126 20.34 12.13 -3.61
C LEU A 126 20.93 13.30 -4.41
N ASN A 127 20.51 13.49 -5.65
CA ASN A 127 20.92 14.61 -6.51
C ASN A 127 20.02 15.84 -6.41
N ARG A 128 18.99 15.80 -5.56
CA ARG A 128 18.11 16.94 -5.29
C ARG A 128 18.81 18.06 -4.52
#